data_AF-A0A512PD98-F1
#
_entry.id   AF-A0A512PD98-F1
#
_cell.length_a   1.000
_cell.length_b   1.000
_cell.length_c   1.000
_cell.angle_alpha   90.00
_cell.angle_beta   90.00
_cell.angle_gamma   90.00
#
_symmetry.space_group_name_H-M   'P 1'
#
loop_
_entity.id
_entity.type
_entity.pdbx_description
1 polymer ?
#
loop_
_entity_poly.entity_id
_entity_poly.type
_entity_poly.pdbx_seq_one_letter_code
_entity_poly.pdbx_strand_id
1 'polypeptide(L)'
;MSVRRPTDHAVPASFGRRVAAVLVDLVLLLLASGLGAGVVAALGATGVVAVSVGRDGGPGAQVSPALVLSASVVVGLLVLVQWLLHGLRGWTVGRRLLGVRTLDVETRLPVGPWRVLVRAVVVVAGGLVLGVGSFVVLLSPLFDRTGRLRGWHDLAARAEVLDVRGAGEDLVPVRAWAVPPLPHATGVAGAPVGPGSFPPVAAGAPVTGPVAVVPGGDTRLVLAPLAPARQGPDLDTRAMPIVRPVTLAFGLHPELEVTRPSRERLPVPVPEVVGTASGATRVAAELELTDGRRVTVTRSALVGRNPAAEGDVQLIRVVDPSRSVSKTHLQIGVEPGGVWVADRGSTNGTVVTLPDGAQIVCGTDQQVRLRVGATVAFGDHGLRLLRAPGTAAAS
;
A
#
# COMPACT_ATOMS: atom_id res chain seq x y z
N MET A 1 19.80 -0.13 17.84
CA MET A 1 18.45 -0.40 18.37
C MET A 1 17.50 0.58 17.69
N SER A 2 16.85 0.18 16.59
CA SER A 2 16.00 1.11 15.84
C SER A 2 14.69 1.31 16.60
N VAL A 3 14.32 2.56 16.85
CA VAL A 3 13.05 2.91 17.48
C VAL A 3 11.96 2.65 16.44
N ARG A 4 11.32 1.47 16.49
CA ARG A 4 10.12 1.17 15.70
C ARG A 4 9.04 2.17 16.08
N ARG A 5 8.44 2.84 15.08
CA ARG A 5 7.34 3.77 15.35
C ARG A 5 6.10 2.94 15.66
N PRO A 6 5.30 3.26 16.69
CA PRO A 6 4.13 2.43 17.05
C PRO A 6 3.05 2.34 15.93
N THR A 7 3.17 3.11 14.84
CA THR A 7 2.30 3.07 13.65
C THR A 7 2.62 1.96 12.67
N ASP A 8 3.75 1.26 12.85
CA ASP A 8 4.19 0.20 11.93
C ASP A 8 3.27 -1.05 11.99
N HIS A 9 2.41 -1.13 13.02
CA HIS A 9 1.37 -2.16 13.17
C HIS A 9 -0.06 -1.66 12.92
N ALA A 10 -0.24 -0.40 12.50
CA ALA A 10 -1.56 0.18 12.30
C ALA A 10 -2.20 -0.38 11.01
N VAL A 11 -3.30 -1.12 11.18
CA VAL A 11 -4.06 -1.75 10.09
C VAL A 11 -4.99 -0.71 9.43
N PRO A 12 -5.26 -0.80 8.12
CA PRO A 12 -6.27 0.05 7.48
C PRO A 12 -7.62 0.00 8.21
N ALA A 13 -8.19 1.16 8.52
CA ALA A 13 -9.48 1.23 9.18
C ALA A 13 -10.59 0.69 8.27
N SER A 14 -11.48 -0.14 8.84
CA SER A 14 -12.62 -0.70 8.09
C SER A 14 -13.55 0.39 7.55
N PHE A 15 -14.21 0.12 6.42
CA PHE A 15 -15.11 1.08 5.78
C PHE A 15 -16.22 1.56 6.74
N GLY A 16 -16.85 0.62 7.45
CA GLY A 16 -17.91 0.96 8.43
C GLY A 16 -17.44 1.89 9.54
N ARG A 17 -16.21 1.73 10.05
CA ARG A 17 -15.64 2.64 11.05
C ARG A 17 -15.39 4.04 10.50
N ARG A 18 -14.95 4.15 9.23
CA ARG A 18 -14.78 5.44 8.56
C ARG A 18 -16.12 6.15 8.39
N VAL A 19 -17.16 5.44 7.96
CA VAL A 19 -18.52 5.97 7.82
C VAL A 19 -19.08 6.41 9.16
N ALA A 20 -18.99 5.58 10.19
CA ALA A 20 -19.43 5.92 11.53
C ALA A 20 -18.74 7.18 12.08
N ALA A 21 -17.45 7.38 11.77
CA ALA A 21 -16.72 8.57 12.21
C ALA A 21 -17.31 9.84 11.57
N VAL A 22 -17.60 9.78 10.27
CA VAL A 22 -18.23 10.87 9.53
C VAL A 22 -19.66 11.12 10.03
N LEU A 23 -20.42 10.08 10.37
CA LEU A 23 -21.76 10.23 10.95
C LEU A 23 -21.72 10.92 12.31
N VAL A 24 -20.73 10.62 13.16
CA VAL A 24 -20.54 11.32 14.44
C VAL A 24 -20.19 12.80 14.21
N ASP A 25 -19.31 13.10 13.24
CA ASP A 25 -19.00 14.48 12.87
C ASP A 25 -20.23 15.22 12.31
N LEU A 26 -21.08 14.52 11.55
CA LEU A 26 -22.34 15.06 11.02
C LEU A 26 -23.33 15.35 12.14
N VAL A 27 -23.49 14.43 13.11
CA VAL A 27 -24.36 14.64 14.28
C VAL A 27 -23.87 15.84 15.09
N LEU A 28 -22.57 15.98 15.31
CA LEU A 28 -22.00 17.15 15.99
C LEU A 28 -22.32 18.46 15.24
N LEU A 29 -22.20 18.45 13.91
CA LEU A 29 -22.54 19.60 13.08
C LEU A 29 -24.05 19.93 13.14
N LEU A 30 -24.91 18.92 13.09
CA LEU A 30 -26.36 19.07 13.18
C LEU A 30 -26.79 19.57 14.56
N LEU A 31 -26.17 19.08 15.64
CA LEU A 31 -26.41 19.56 17.00
C LEU A 31 -25.99 21.02 17.15
N ALA A 32 -24.82 21.41 16.65
CA ALA A 32 -24.37 22.80 16.68
C ALA A 32 -25.30 23.72 15.87
N SER A 33 -25.74 23.27 14.70
CA SER A 33 -26.69 24.01 13.86
C SER A 33 -28.07 24.12 14.50
N GLY A 34 -28.56 23.03 15.10
CA GLY A 34 -29.84 22.96 15.81
C GLY A 34 -29.85 23.77 17.10
N LEU A 35 -28.76 23.76 17.88
CA LEU A 35 -28.57 24.66 19.02
C LEU A 35 -28.59 26.12 18.59
N GLY A 36 -27.88 26.45 17.49
CA GLY A 36 -27.93 27.78 16.90
C GLY A 36 -29.36 28.21 16.57
N ALA A 37 -30.08 27.38 15.80
CA ALA A 37 -31.47 27.63 15.43
C ALA A 37 -32.43 27.67 16.64
N GLY A 38 -32.19 26.84 17.66
CA GLY A 38 -32.99 26.80 18.88
C GLY A 38 -32.81 28.04 19.76
N VAL A 39 -31.58 28.52 19.93
CA VAL A 39 -31.27 29.80 20.61
C VAL A 39 -31.91 30.96 19.85
N VAL A 40 -31.82 30.92 18.51
CA VAL A 40 -32.46 31.89 17.64
C VAL A 40 -33.97 31.96 17.88
N ALA A 41 -34.64 30.80 17.91
CA ALA A 41 -36.08 30.70 18.15
C ALA A 41 -36.48 31.10 19.58
N ALA A 42 -35.71 30.69 20.60
CA ALA A 42 -36.01 31.00 22.01
C ALA A 42 -35.92 32.49 22.32
N LEU A 43 -34.93 33.20 21.76
CA LEU A 43 -34.80 34.66 21.91
C LEU A 43 -35.85 35.44 21.09
N GLY A 44 -36.33 34.84 20.00
CA GLY A 44 -37.51 35.31 19.27
C GLY A 44 -38.79 35.22 20.09
N ALA A 45 -38.98 34.11 20.81
CA ALA A 45 -40.16 33.87 21.64
C ALA A 45 -40.24 34.77 22.89
N THR A 46 -39.10 35.22 23.43
CA THR A 46 -39.05 36.14 24.59
C THR A 46 -39.17 37.62 24.21
N GLY A 47 -39.29 37.97 22.93
CA GLY A 47 -39.38 39.35 22.45
C GLY A 47 -38.08 40.16 22.58
N VAL A 48 -36.99 39.52 23.00
CA VAL A 48 -35.65 40.12 23.09
C VAL A 48 -35.05 40.33 21.68
N VAL A 49 -35.44 39.49 20.73
CA VAL A 49 -35.36 39.80 19.30
C VAL A 49 -36.60 40.58 18.93
N ALA A 50 -36.44 41.81 18.43
CA ALA A 50 -37.54 42.66 18.04
C ALA A 50 -38.46 41.94 17.04
N VAL A 51 -39.58 41.39 17.54
CA VAL A 51 -40.74 41.04 16.72
C VAL A 51 -41.29 42.37 16.25
N SER A 52 -40.85 42.85 15.09
CA SER A 52 -41.59 43.92 14.45
C SER A 52 -42.92 43.30 14.03
N VAL A 53 -43.98 43.68 14.73
CA VAL A 53 -45.35 43.45 14.27
C VAL A 53 -45.41 44.19 12.93
N GLY A 54 -45.36 43.44 11.83
CA GLY A 54 -45.58 44.00 10.51
C GLY A 54 -46.89 44.78 10.54
N ARG A 55 -46.93 45.94 9.87
CA ARG A 55 -48.14 46.77 9.76
C ARG A 55 -49.35 45.99 9.15
N ASP A 56 -49.10 44.81 8.60
CA ASP A 56 -50.09 43.88 8.05
C ASP A 56 -50.21 42.60 8.90
N GLY A 57 -50.60 42.72 10.18
CA GLY A 57 -51.45 41.79 10.93
C GLY A 57 -51.12 40.29 11.08
N GLY A 58 -50.00 39.77 10.57
CA GLY A 58 -49.59 38.36 10.75
C GLY A 58 -48.50 38.20 11.81
N PRO A 59 -48.53 37.15 12.67
CA PRO A 59 -47.44 36.85 13.59
C PRO A 59 -46.24 36.28 12.82
N GLY A 60 -45.50 37.14 12.12
CA GLY A 60 -44.22 36.80 11.53
C GLY A 60 -43.11 37.04 12.53
N ALA A 61 -42.53 35.97 13.09
CA ALA A 61 -41.33 36.09 13.91
C ALA A 61 -40.15 36.54 13.03
N GLN A 62 -39.81 37.83 13.07
CA GLN A 62 -38.62 38.34 12.41
C GLN A 62 -37.39 37.96 13.21
N VAL A 63 -36.60 37.03 12.69
CA VAL A 63 -35.33 36.63 13.29
C VAL A 63 -34.29 37.72 13.05
N SER A 64 -33.57 38.16 14.09
CA SER A 64 -32.52 39.17 13.91
C SER A 64 -31.38 38.64 13.04
N PRO A 65 -30.96 39.37 11.99
CA PRO A 65 -29.82 38.99 11.16
C PRO A 65 -28.53 38.78 11.97
N ALA A 66 -28.34 39.56 13.03
CA ALA A 66 -27.20 39.44 13.93
C ALA A 66 -27.16 38.08 14.66
N LEU A 67 -28.32 37.53 15.04
CA LEU A 67 -28.40 36.24 15.73
C LEU A 67 -28.16 35.08 14.77
N VAL A 68 -28.71 35.15 13.55
CA VAL A 68 -28.39 34.19 12.47
C VAL A 68 -26.90 34.21 12.14
N LEU A 69 -26.31 35.40 12.03
CA LEU A 69 -24.88 35.56 11.80
C LEU A 69 -24.06 34.93 12.93
N SER A 70 -24.43 35.20 14.19
CA SER A 70 -23.73 34.63 15.35
C SER A 70 -23.79 33.09 15.37
N ALA A 71 -24.95 32.49 15.09
CA ALA A 71 -25.11 31.05 14.97
C ALA A 71 -24.27 30.48 13.81
N SER A 72 -24.27 31.16 12.67
CA SER A 72 -23.49 30.79 11.49
C SER A 72 -21.98 30.85 11.76
N VAL A 73 -21.52 31.86 12.51
CA VAL A 73 -20.11 32.00 12.93
C VAL A 73 -19.70 30.86 13.84
N VAL A 74 -20.54 30.45 14.79
CA VAL A 74 -20.25 29.31 15.68
C VAL A 74 -20.12 28.01 14.88
N VAL A 75 -21.04 27.74 13.97
CA VAL A 75 -20.98 26.56 13.10
C VAL A 75 -19.76 26.62 12.16
N GLY A 76 -19.47 27.79 11.57
CA GLY A 76 -18.31 28.00 10.72
C GLY A 76 -16.99 27.78 11.48
N LEU A 77 -16.90 28.25 12.73
CA LEU A 77 -15.74 28.03 13.59
C LEU A 77 -15.58 26.54 13.93
N LEU A 78 -16.66 25.83 14.22
CA LEU A 78 -16.64 24.38 14.42
C LEU A 78 -16.06 23.65 13.20
N VAL A 79 -16.54 23.98 12.00
CA VAL A 79 -16.05 23.40 10.73
C VAL A 79 -14.57 23.74 10.54
N LEU A 80 -14.16 24.99 10.77
CA LEU A 80 -12.77 25.42 10.65
C LEU A 80 -11.86 24.66 11.63
N VAL A 81 -12.26 24.54 12.89
CA VAL A 81 -11.51 23.80 13.92
C VAL A 81 -11.41 22.32 13.55
N GLN A 82 -12.50 21.67 13.14
CA GLN A 82 -12.48 20.28 12.67
C GLN A 82 -11.55 20.09 11.47
N TRP A 83 -11.57 21.02 10.50
CA TRP A 83 -10.68 20.98 9.33
C TRP A 83 -9.21 21.10 9.73
N LEU A 84 -8.88 22.06 10.61
CA LEU A 84 -7.52 22.25 11.12
C LEU A 84 -7.05 21.04 11.94
N LEU A 85 -7.89 20.49 12.83
CA LEU A 85 -7.56 19.28 13.59
C LEU A 85 -7.31 18.08 12.67
N HIS A 86 -8.12 17.93 11.62
CA HIS A 86 -7.97 16.83 10.67
C HIS A 86 -6.67 16.96 9.89
N GLY A 87 -6.31 18.17 9.47
CA GLY A 87 -5.05 18.44 8.78
C GLY A 87 -3.82 18.32 9.66
N LEU A 88 -3.83 18.99 10.82
CA LEU A 88 -2.66 19.13 11.70
C LEU A 88 -2.43 17.91 12.58
N ARG A 89 -3.48 17.16 12.92
CA ARG A 89 -3.37 16.01 13.82
C ARG A 89 -3.90 14.70 13.23
N GLY A 90 -4.61 14.72 12.10
CA GLY A 90 -5.24 13.54 11.51
C GLY A 90 -6.57 13.16 12.15
N TRP A 91 -7.15 14.06 12.97
CA TRP A 91 -8.32 13.80 13.80
C TRP A 91 -9.45 14.79 13.53
N THR A 92 -10.67 14.27 13.43
CA THR A 92 -11.91 14.96 13.76
C THR A 92 -12.44 14.42 15.08
N VAL A 93 -13.50 15.02 15.62
CA VAL A 93 -14.14 14.51 16.84
C VAL A 93 -14.59 13.06 16.67
N GLY A 94 -15.34 12.76 15.60
CA GLY A 94 -15.82 11.41 15.32
C GLY A 94 -14.70 10.41 15.06
N ARG A 95 -13.65 10.83 14.35
CA ARG A 95 -12.46 10.01 14.11
C ARG A 95 -11.74 9.66 15.42
N ARG A 96 -11.58 10.64 16.31
CA ARG A 96 -10.96 10.42 17.64
C ARG A 96 -11.78 9.46 18.48
N LEU A 97 -13.09 9.63 18.53
CA LEU A 97 -14.00 8.75 19.27
C LEU A 97 -13.98 7.30 18.76
N LEU A 98 -13.82 7.11 17.45
CA LEU A 98 -13.75 5.78 16.85
C LEU A 98 -12.34 5.23 16.68
N GLY A 99 -11.31 5.93 17.17
CA GLY A 99 -9.92 5.50 17.10
C GLY A 99 -9.41 5.28 15.67
N VAL A 100 -9.86 6.11 14.72
CA VAL A 100 -9.37 6.09 13.34
C VAL A 100 -8.65 7.39 13.00
N ARG A 101 -7.46 7.33 12.40
CA ARG A 101 -6.63 8.51 12.14
C ARG A 101 -6.27 8.61 10.66
N THR A 102 -6.32 9.81 10.11
CA THR A 102 -5.89 10.05 8.71
C THR A 102 -4.45 10.52 8.70
N LEU A 103 -3.59 9.76 8.04
CA LEU A 103 -2.16 10.02 7.99
C LEU A 103 -1.66 9.91 6.55
N ASP A 104 -0.48 10.44 6.33
CA ASP A 104 0.25 10.30 5.10
C ASP A 104 0.66 8.84 4.89
N VAL A 105 0.50 8.38 3.64
CA VAL A 105 0.70 6.99 3.24
C VAL A 105 2.14 6.50 3.37
N GLU A 106 3.12 7.41 3.30
CA GLU A 106 4.55 7.09 3.36
C GLU A 106 5.14 7.43 4.73
N THR A 107 4.90 8.65 5.19
CA THR A 107 5.58 9.21 6.38
C THR A 107 4.87 8.87 7.70
N ARG A 108 3.61 8.44 7.63
CA ARG A 108 2.71 8.23 8.79
C ARG A 108 2.51 9.48 9.65
N LEU A 109 2.70 10.67 9.07
CA LEU A 109 2.46 11.96 9.72
C LEU A 109 1.09 12.53 9.33
N PRO A 110 0.53 13.50 10.09
CA PRO A 110 -0.67 14.21 9.68
C PRO A 110 -0.50 14.82 8.28
N VAL A 111 -1.52 14.68 7.44
CA VAL A 111 -1.44 15.04 6.01
C VAL A 111 -1.36 16.55 5.74
N GLY A 112 -1.71 17.38 6.72
CA GLY A 112 -1.77 18.83 6.59
C GLY A 112 -3.14 19.33 6.07
N PRO A 113 -3.55 20.57 6.43
CA PRO A 113 -4.89 21.11 6.14
C PRO A 113 -5.16 21.25 4.63
N TRP A 114 -4.14 21.58 3.84
CA TRP A 114 -4.27 21.70 2.39
C TRP A 114 -4.67 20.37 1.73
N ARG A 115 -4.02 19.27 2.12
CA ARG A 115 -4.34 17.95 1.57
C ARG A 115 -5.71 17.46 2.03
N VAL A 116 -6.15 17.85 3.23
CA VAL A 116 -7.53 17.64 3.66
C VAL A 116 -8.51 18.40 2.77
N LEU A 117 -8.20 19.65 2.42
CA LEU A 117 -9.03 20.43 1.50
C LEU A 117 -9.12 19.77 0.13
N VAL A 118 -8.00 19.23 -0.40
CA VAL A 118 -8.00 18.44 -1.64
C VAL A 118 -8.97 17.25 -1.54
N ARG A 119 -8.99 16.52 -0.41
CA ARG A 119 -9.97 15.42 -0.20
C ARG A 119 -11.40 15.93 -0.33
N ALA A 120 -11.72 17.08 0.27
CA ALA A 120 -13.04 17.69 0.21
C ALA A 120 -13.40 18.13 -1.23
N VAL A 121 -12.46 18.78 -1.93
CA VAL A 121 -12.63 19.22 -3.32
C VAL A 121 -12.91 18.03 -4.24
N VAL A 122 -12.21 16.90 -4.10
CA VAL A 122 -12.46 15.70 -4.91
C VAL A 122 -13.88 15.17 -4.69
N VAL A 123 -14.38 15.18 -3.45
CA VAL A 123 -15.75 14.76 -3.14
C VAL A 123 -16.78 15.74 -3.73
N VAL A 124 -16.57 17.04 -3.58
CA VAL A 124 -17.45 18.09 -4.12
C VAL A 124 -17.47 18.08 -5.65
N ALA A 125 -16.31 17.95 -6.29
CA ALA A 125 -16.17 17.87 -7.74
C ALA A 125 -16.90 16.64 -8.31
N GLY A 126 -16.91 15.51 -7.60
CA GLY A 126 -17.72 14.36 -7.97
C GLY A 126 -19.22 14.70 -8.07
N GLY A 127 -19.71 15.63 -7.26
CA GLY A 127 -21.11 16.05 -7.26
C GLY A 127 -21.53 16.79 -8.52
N LEU A 128 -20.58 17.33 -9.29
CA LEU A 128 -20.85 17.96 -10.59
C LEU A 128 -21.38 16.96 -11.61
N VAL A 129 -21.14 15.65 -11.39
CA VAL A 129 -21.70 14.57 -12.21
C VAL A 129 -23.09 14.21 -11.69
N LEU A 130 -24.09 15.00 -12.08
CA LEU A 130 -25.51 14.78 -11.80
C LEU A 130 -25.86 14.65 -10.30
N GLY A 131 -25.05 15.19 -9.40
CA GLY A 131 -25.22 15.05 -7.94
C GLY A 131 -24.87 13.67 -7.37
N VAL A 132 -24.79 12.63 -8.21
CA VAL A 132 -24.53 11.25 -7.79
C VAL A 132 -23.04 10.95 -7.65
N GLY A 133 -22.18 11.62 -8.41
CA GLY A 133 -20.75 11.31 -8.43
C GLY A 133 -20.03 11.50 -7.09
N SER A 134 -20.51 12.37 -6.18
CA SER A 134 -19.98 12.45 -4.81
C SER A 134 -20.12 11.13 -4.05
N PHE A 135 -21.25 10.43 -4.21
CA PHE A 135 -21.45 9.12 -3.59
C PHE A 135 -20.50 8.08 -4.19
N VAL A 136 -20.27 8.12 -5.49
CA VAL A 136 -19.28 7.24 -6.15
C VAL A 136 -17.87 7.47 -5.59
N VAL A 137 -17.47 8.74 -5.41
CA VAL A 137 -16.19 9.09 -4.79
C VAL A 137 -16.10 8.59 -3.34
N LEU A 138 -17.19 8.66 -2.56
CA LEU A 138 -17.22 8.18 -1.17
C LEU A 138 -17.25 6.65 -1.07
N LEU A 139 -17.86 5.97 -2.03
CA LEU A 139 -17.87 4.50 -2.15
C LEU A 139 -16.60 3.94 -2.79
N SER A 140 -15.76 4.80 -3.40
CA SER A 140 -14.53 4.37 -4.06
C SER A 140 -13.54 3.52 -3.23
N PRO A 141 -13.44 3.64 -1.89
CA PRO A 141 -12.67 2.70 -1.08
C PRO A 141 -13.09 1.23 -1.24
N LEU A 142 -14.35 0.95 -1.56
CA LEU A 142 -14.86 -0.41 -1.78
C LEU A 142 -14.35 -1.01 -3.10
N PHE A 143 -13.89 -0.16 -4.03
CA PHE A 143 -13.28 -0.58 -5.28
C PHE A 143 -11.75 -0.75 -5.16
N ASP A 144 -11.16 -0.38 -4.02
CA ASP A 144 -9.72 -0.53 -3.78
C ASP A 144 -9.38 -1.99 -3.43
N ARG A 145 -8.71 -2.67 -4.37
CA ARG A 145 -8.32 -4.08 -4.25
C ARG A 145 -7.00 -4.28 -3.51
N THR A 146 -6.31 -3.21 -3.12
CA THR A 146 -5.03 -3.30 -2.38
C THR A 146 -5.22 -3.69 -0.91
N GLY A 147 -6.47 -3.77 -0.42
CA GLY A 147 -6.79 -4.01 0.99
C GLY A 147 -6.57 -2.79 1.90
N ARG A 148 -6.13 -1.66 1.34
CA ARG A 148 -5.86 -0.40 2.08
C ARG A 148 -7.08 0.50 2.20
N LEU A 149 -8.15 0.18 1.46
CA LEU A 149 -9.42 0.90 1.44
C LEU A 149 -9.21 2.41 1.16
N ARG A 150 -8.37 2.78 0.19
CA ARG A 150 -8.10 4.17 -0.18
C ARG A 150 -9.10 4.62 -1.25
N GLY A 151 -9.93 5.60 -0.92
CA GLY A 151 -10.81 6.23 -1.90
C GLY A 151 -10.05 7.16 -2.84
N TRP A 152 -10.65 7.56 -3.96
CA TRP A 152 -10.02 8.51 -4.90
C TRP A 152 -9.62 9.82 -4.23
N HIS A 153 -10.40 10.28 -3.26
CA HIS A 153 -10.07 11.44 -2.43
C HIS A 153 -8.81 11.19 -1.57
N ASP A 154 -8.62 9.98 -1.04
CA ASP A 154 -7.41 9.59 -0.30
C ASP A 154 -6.20 9.39 -1.23
N LEU A 155 -6.42 8.92 -2.46
CA LEU A 155 -5.37 8.81 -3.49
C LEU A 155 -4.84 10.20 -3.87
N ALA A 156 -5.74 11.12 -4.22
CA ALA A 156 -5.40 12.50 -4.58
C ALA A 156 -4.64 13.22 -3.47
N ALA A 157 -5.01 12.95 -2.21
CA ALA A 157 -4.37 13.55 -1.06
C ALA A 157 -3.21 12.72 -0.51
N ARG A 158 -2.74 11.62 -1.15
CA ARG A 158 -1.73 10.67 -0.61
C ARG A 158 -1.99 10.24 0.84
N ALA A 159 -3.26 10.16 1.21
CA ALA A 159 -3.71 9.87 2.57
C ALA A 159 -4.05 8.38 2.71
N GLU A 160 -4.00 7.92 3.95
CA GLU A 160 -4.48 6.61 4.37
C GLU A 160 -5.16 6.75 5.75
N VAL A 161 -6.29 6.07 5.93
CA VAL A 161 -7.00 6.06 7.21
C VAL A 161 -6.70 4.76 7.93
N LEU A 162 -6.08 4.90 9.09
CA LEU A 162 -5.60 3.78 9.89
C LEU A 162 -6.42 3.62 11.15
N ASP A 163 -6.56 2.38 11.59
CA ASP A 163 -7.03 2.07 12.94
C ASP A 163 -5.87 2.23 13.91
N VAL A 164 -6.07 3.03 14.95
CA VAL A 164 -5.04 3.29 15.97
C VAL A 164 -5.46 2.79 17.35
N ARG A 165 -6.56 2.01 17.44
CA ARG A 165 -6.93 1.36 18.69
C ARG A 165 -5.89 0.32 19.08
N GLY A 166 -5.35 0.45 20.28
CA GLY A 166 -4.29 -0.40 20.80
C GLY A 166 -2.88 0.11 20.52
N ALA A 167 -2.72 1.21 19.79
CA ALA A 167 -1.41 1.74 19.43
C ALA A 167 -0.82 2.76 20.45
N GLY A 168 -1.52 3.02 21.56
CA GLY A 168 -1.13 3.99 22.60
C GLY A 168 -1.23 5.45 22.14
N GLU A 169 -1.56 6.37 23.04
CA GLU A 169 -1.57 7.82 22.73
C GLU A 169 -0.16 8.39 22.44
N ASP A 170 0.90 7.60 22.62
CA ASP A 170 2.32 7.98 22.41
C ASP A 170 2.77 8.06 20.94
N LEU A 171 1.81 8.13 20.02
CA LEU A 171 2.06 8.13 18.60
C LEU A 171 2.24 9.52 17.98
N VAL A 172 3.48 9.98 18.17
CA VAL A 172 4.23 11.01 17.40
C VAL A 172 4.06 12.44 17.94
N PRO A 173 5.18 13.18 18.18
CA PRO A 173 5.13 14.55 18.64
C PRO A 173 4.42 15.42 17.61
N VAL A 174 3.67 16.40 18.10
CA VAL A 174 3.31 17.58 17.31
C VAL A 174 4.64 18.26 16.94
N ARG A 175 5.29 17.84 15.85
CA ARG A 175 6.12 18.78 15.10
C ARG A 175 5.12 19.74 14.45
N ALA A 176 4.73 20.73 15.25
CA ALA A 176 4.40 22.05 14.74
C ALA A 176 5.43 22.35 13.66
N TRP A 177 4.98 22.88 12.52
CA TRP A 177 5.85 23.15 11.38
C TRP A 177 7.18 23.73 11.89
N ALA A 178 8.20 22.90 11.93
CA ALA A 178 9.53 23.38 12.16
C ALA A 178 9.95 23.71 10.75
N VAL A 179 9.87 25.00 10.41
CA VAL A 179 10.78 25.55 9.40
C VAL A 179 12.12 24.92 9.75
N PRO A 180 12.76 24.13 8.86
CA PRO A 180 14.13 23.74 9.11
C PRO A 180 14.84 25.04 9.45
N PRO A 181 15.52 25.17 10.61
CA PRO A 181 16.24 26.40 10.88
C PRO A 181 17.11 26.63 9.66
N LEU A 182 16.82 27.73 8.94
CA LEU A 182 17.72 28.21 7.91
C LEU A 182 19.09 28.19 8.59
N PRO A 183 20.12 27.58 7.98
CA PRO A 183 21.44 27.68 8.54
C PRO A 183 21.66 29.17 8.74
N HIS A 184 21.75 29.59 10.01
CA HIS A 184 22.16 30.93 10.32
C HIS A 184 23.55 30.98 9.73
N ALA A 185 23.67 31.61 8.55
CA ALA A 185 24.95 32.00 8.01
C ALA A 185 25.49 32.94 9.07
N THR A 186 26.27 32.40 10.00
CA THR A 186 27.15 33.17 10.86
C THR A 186 28.02 33.95 9.89
N GLY A 187 27.66 35.21 9.72
CA GLY A 187 28.34 36.13 8.83
C GLY A 187 29.80 36.19 9.24
N VAL A 188 30.66 35.57 8.44
CA VAL A 188 32.04 36.00 8.36
C VAL A 188 32.03 37.08 7.29
N ALA A 189 32.12 38.33 7.74
CA ALA A 189 32.30 39.48 6.87
C ALA A 189 33.57 39.27 6.05
N GLY A 190 33.40 38.96 4.76
CA GLY A 190 34.47 38.88 3.76
C GLY A 190 34.21 39.91 2.67
N ALA A 191 35.16 40.81 2.49
CA ALA A 191 35.15 41.95 1.55
C ALA A 191 34.91 41.53 0.08
N PRO A 192 34.45 42.45 -0.80
CA PRO A 192 34.14 42.13 -2.18
C PRO A 192 35.42 41.89 -2.98
N VAL A 193 35.54 40.71 -3.60
CA VAL A 193 36.62 40.41 -4.55
C VAL A 193 35.99 40.32 -5.95
N GLY A 194 36.45 41.20 -6.84
CA GLY A 194 35.97 41.33 -8.22
C GLY A 194 36.32 40.14 -9.13
N PRO A 195 35.82 40.15 -10.38
CA PRO A 195 35.90 39.00 -11.26
C PRO A 195 37.29 38.88 -11.89
N GLY A 196 37.93 37.72 -11.69
CA GLY A 196 39.11 37.32 -12.47
C GLY A 196 40.23 36.73 -11.62
N SER A 197 40.31 35.40 -11.58
CA SER A 197 41.54 34.60 -11.63
C SER A 197 41.24 33.17 -11.18
N PHE A 198 41.41 32.20 -12.08
CA PHE A 198 41.51 30.79 -11.72
C PHE A 198 42.96 30.51 -11.31
N PRO A 199 43.23 29.84 -10.18
CA PRO A 199 44.56 29.29 -9.92
C PRO A 199 44.69 27.85 -10.45
N PRO A 200 45.92 27.44 -10.83
CA PRO A 200 46.18 26.24 -11.63
C PRO A 200 46.27 24.96 -10.78
N VAL A 201 46.04 23.81 -11.45
CA VAL A 201 46.36 22.48 -10.93
C VAL A 201 47.88 22.30 -10.95
N ALA A 202 48.48 22.02 -9.79
CA ALA A 202 49.88 21.63 -9.67
C ALA A 202 50.03 20.31 -8.89
N ALA A 203 50.87 19.44 -9.45
CA ALA A 203 51.20 18.10 -9.00
C ALA A 203 52.03 18.08 -7.70
N GLY A 204 52.07 16.91 -7.06
CA GLY A 204 52.51 16.71 -5.68
C GLY A 204 54.02 16.85 -5.38
N ALA A 205 54.30 16.93 -4.08
CA ALA A 205 55.56 16.60 -3.41
C ALA A 205 55.28 16.44 -1.89
N PRO A 206 56.10 15.67 -1.15
CA PRO A 206 55.77 15.12 0.16
C PRO A 206 56.04 16.11 1.29
N VAL A 207 55.22 16.10 2.35
CA VAL A 207 55.47 16.92 3.54
C VAL A 207 55.91 16.01 4.68
N THR A 208 57.22 15.99 4.90
CA THR A 208 57.88 15.60 6.15
C THR A 208 57.57 16.63 7.24
N GLY A 209 56.97 16.19 8.34
CA GLY A 209 56.75 17.00 9.56
C GLY A 209 56.62 16.09 10.79
N PRO A 210 57.06 16.53 11.98
CA PRO A 210 57.27 15.65 13.12
C PRO A 210 55.95 15.18 13.76
N VAL A 211 55.93 13.89 14.14
CA VAL A 211 54.87 13.23 14.88
C VAL A 211 54.83 13.77 16.30
N ALA A 212 53.76 14.49 16.65
CA ALA A 212 53.44 14.80 18.04
C ALA A 212 52.69 13.62 18.67
N VAL A 213 53.37 12.85 19.52
CA VAL A 213 52.77 11.81 20.36
C VAL A 213 52.16 12.50 21.58
N VAL A 214 50.82 12.50 21.66
CA VAL A 214 50.09 12.82 22.90
C VAL A 214 49.68 11.50 23.57
N PRO A 215 50.05 11.24 24.84
CA PRO A 215 49.65 10.03 25.52
C PRO A 215 48.29 10.21 26.22
N GLY A 216 47.43 9.20 26.09
CA GLY A 216 46.39 8.87 27.07
C GLY A 216 45.00 9.49 26.84
N GLY A 217 44.09 8.71 26.25
CA GLY A 217 42.66 8.97 26.26
C GLY A 217 41.90 8.08 25.28
N ASP A 218 41.17 7.10 25.82
CA ASP A 218 40.29 6.12 25.16
C ASP A 218 40.04 6.27 23.66
N THR A 219 40.71 5.43 22.88
CA THR A 219 40.49 5.29 21.43
C THR A 219 39.13 4.62 21.17
N ARG A 220 38.06 5.42 21.12
CA ARG A 220 36.84 5.01 20.42
C ARG A 220 37.02 5.32 18.94
N LEU A 221 36.95 4.28 18.10
CA LEU A 221 36.87 4.42 16.65
C LEU A 221 35.59 5.20 16.30
N VAL A 222 35.73 6.51 16.05
CA VAL A 222 34.67 7.32 15.45
C VAL A 222 34.75 7.12 13.95
N LEU A 223 33.83 6.34 13.40
CA LEU A 223 33.61 6.27 11.96
C LEU A 223 33.28 7.68 11.44
N ALA A 224 33.98 8.11 10.40
CA ALA A 224 33.63 9.30 9.64
C ALA A 224 32.16 9.20 9.18
N PRO A 225 31.41 10.31 9.13
CA PRO A 225 30.04 10.29 8.62
C PRO A 225 30.07 9.74 7.20
N LEU A 226 29.47 8.55 6.99
CA LEU A 226 29.18 8.06 5.66
C LEU A 226 28.30 9.12 5.00
N ALA A 227 28.84 9.80 3.98
CA ALA A 227 28.04 10.59 3.07
C ALA A 227 26.84 9.73 2.64
N PRO A 228 25.61 10.27 2.59
CA PRO A 228 24.45 9.48 2.20
C PRO A 228 24.74 8.88 0.82
N ALA A 229 24.88 7.55 0.80
CA ALA A 229 24.88 6.81 -0.44
C ALA A 229 23.63 7.25 -1.20
N ARG A 230 23.81 7.79 -2.41
CA ARG A 230 22.72 7.95 -3.36
C ARG A 230 22.17 6.55 -3.61
N GLN A 231 21.10 6.20 -2.90
CA GLN A 231 20.37 4.97 -3.12
C GLN A 231 19.78 5.04 -4.53
N GLY A 232 19.98 3.97 -5.30
CA GLY A 232 19.33 3.75 -6.58
C GLY A 232 17.80 3.61 -6.42
N PRO A 233 17.07 3.30 -7.50
CA PRO A 233 15.61 3.28 -7.48
C PRO A 233 15.09 2.35 -6.36
N ASP A 234 14.27 2.95 -5.50
CA ASP A 234 13.70 2.40 -4.28
C ASP A 234 12.80 1.19 -4.61
N LEU A 235 13.17 0.00 -4.13
CA LEU A 235 12.33 -1.20 -4.22
C LEU A 235 11.17 -1.03 -3.24
N ASP A 236 10.03 -0.61 -3.78
CA ASP A 236 8.80 -0.35 -3.05
C ASP A 236 8.31 -1.65 -2.37
N THR A 237 8.58 -1.75 -1.06
CA THR A 237 8.20 -2.91 -0.22
C THR A 237 6.69 -2.96 0.07
N ARG A 238 5.88 -2.13 -0.60
CA ARG A 238 4.44 -1.91 -0.38
C ARG A 238 3.52 -2.91 -1.09
N ALA A 239 4.06 -3.95 -1.71
CA ALA A 239 3.32 -4.99 -2.41
C ALA A 239 3.40 -6.37 -1.73
N MET A 240 3.35 -6.44 -0.39
CA MET A 240 3.17 -7.71 0.32
C MET A 240 1.68 -8.01 0.49
N PRO A 241 1.06 -8.88 -0.32
CA PRO A 241 -0.27 -9.39 -0.07
C PRO A 241 -0.25 -10.34 1.13
N ILE A 242 -1.33 -10.29 1.89
CA ILE A 242 -1.61 -11.28 2.94
C ILE A 242 -1.93 -12.60 2.25
N VAL A 243 -0.93 -13.48 2.19
CA VAL A 243 -1.10 -14.86 1.72
C VAL A 243 -1.89 -15.61 2.81
N ARG A 244 -3.15 -15.97 2.53
CA ARG A 244 -3.78 -17.08 3.25
C ARG A 244 -3.02 -18.34 2.81
N PRO A 245 -2.46 -19.15 3.72
CA PRO A 245 -1.86 -20.41 3.31
C PRO A 245 -2.96 -21.30 2.74
N VAL A 246 -3.04 -21.38 1.40
CA VAL A 246 -3.84 -22.39 0.72
C VAL A 246 -2.99 -23.64 0.71
N THR A 247 -3.34 -24.61 1.56
CA THR A 247 -2.75 -25.94 1.50
C THR A 247 -3.25 -26.63 0.23
N LEU A 248 -2.53 -26.48 -0.88
CA LEU A 248 -2.79 -27.25 -2.08
C LEU A 248 -2.30 -28.68 -1.87
N ALA A 249 -3.22 -29.59 -1.57
CA ALA A 249 -2.91 -31.01 -1.44
C ALA A 249 -2.68 -31.63 -2.83
N PHE A 250 -1.43 -31.63 -3.28
CA PHE A 250 -0.99 -32.50 -4.37
C PHE A 250 -0.76 -33.90 -3.81
N GLY A 251 -1.83 -34.70 -3.73
CA GLY A 251 -1.76 -36.16 -3.57
C GLY A 251 -1.01 -36.69 -2.34
N LEU A 252 -1.44 -36.33 -1.12
CA LEU A 252 -1.11 -37.12 0.07
C LEU A 252 -2.40 -37.82 0.56
N HIS A 253 -2.48 -39.12 0.29
CA HIS A 253 -3.44 -40.01 0.93
C HIS A 253 -3.14 -40.06 2.45
N PRO A 254 -4.13 -39.89 3.34
CA PRO A 254 -3.90 -40.03 4.77
C PRO A 254 -4.18 -41.47 5.16
N GLU A 255 -3.15 -42.32 5.19
CA GLU A 255 -3.16 -43.51 6.05
C GLU A 255 -1.75 -44.13 6.16
N LEU A 256 -1.44 -44.53 7.40
CA LEU A 256 -0.35 -45.44 7.84
C LEU A 256 0.96 -44.79 8.31
N GLU A 257 0.97 -44.58 9.62
CA GLU A 257 2.14 -44.44 10.47
C GLU A 257 2.52 -45.83 11.01
N VAL A 258 3.58 -46.49 10.52
CA VAL A 258 4.31 -47.56 11.24
C VAL A 258 5.79 -47.60 10.82
N THR A 259 6.63 -47.79 11.83
CA THR A 259 8.10 -47.79 11.87
C THR A 259 8.77 -49.09 11.36
N ARG A 260 9.95 -48.94 10.70
CA ARG A 260 11.09 -49.90 10.46
C ARG A 260 10.91 -51.06 9.44
N PRO A 261 12.01 -51.69 8.94
CA PRO A 261 13.24 -51.18 8.33
C PRO A 261 13.55 -51.89 6.97
N SER A 262 14.66 -51.51 6.33
CA SER A 262 15.21 -52.02 5.06
C SER A 262 15.07 -53.52 4.79
N ARG A 263 14.67 -53.88 3.55
CA ARG A 263 14.96 -55.19 2.94
C ARG A 263 15.25 -55.09 1.44
N GLU A 264 16.52 -55.38 1.14
CA GLU A 264 17.02 -56.30 0.11
C GLU A 264 16.45 -56.27 -1.32
N ARG A 265 17.36 -55.94 -2.24
CA ARG A 265 17.23 -55.93 -3.69
C ARG A 265 17.22 -57.37 -4.24
N LEU A 266 16.28 -57.66 -5.14
CA LEU A 266 16.44 -58.68 -6.17
C LEU A 266 16.06 -58.09 -7.55
N PRO A 267 16.70 -58.53 -8.66
CA PRO A 267 16.60 -57.90 -9.97
C PRO A 267 15.50 -58.52 -10.85
N VAL A 268 15.32 -57.99 -12.08
CA VAL A 268 14.68 -58.58 -13.31
C VAL A 268 13.43 -57.78 -13.79
N PRO A 269 13.14 -57.62 -15.10
CA PRO A 269 13.97 -57.44 -16.31
C PRO A 269 13.61 -56.15 -17.10
N VAL A 270 14.50 -55.76 -18.03
CA VAL A 270 14.32 -54.69 -19.02
C VAL A 270 13.38 -55.15 -20.15
N PRO A 271 12.43 -54.32 -20.63
CA PRO A 271 12.00 -54.35 -22.01
C PRO A 271 12.69 -53.23 -22.79
N GLU A 272 13.51 -53.66 -23.73
CA GLU A 272 14.08 -52.88 -24.81
C GLU A 272 12.96 -52.57 -25.83
N VAL A 273 12.60 -51.29 -25.99
CA VAL A 273 12.01 -50.80 -27.25
C VAL A 273 12.64 -49.47 -27.62
N VAL A 274 13.44 -49.59 -28.67
CA VAL A 274 13.99 -48.60 -29.57
C VAL A 274 12.98 -47.51 -29.95
N GLY A 275 13.40 -46.26 -29.83
CA GLY A 275 12.62 -45.09 -30.28
C GLY A 275 13.47 -43.82 -30.33
N THR A 276 14.45 -43.81 -31.24
CA THR A 276 15.09 -42.63 -31.85
C THR A 276 15.37 -41.41 -30.95
N ALA A 277 16.64 -41.25 -30.59
CA ALA A 277 17.19 -39.95 -30.23
C ALA A 277 16.91 -38.94 -31.36
N SER A 278 16.12 -37.91 -31.07
CA SER A 278 16.19 -36.63 -31.76
C SER A 278 16.44 -35.57 -30.69
N GLY A 279 17.73 -35.43 -30.36
CA GLY A 279 18.25 -34.36 -29.53
C GLY A 279 18.16 -33.03 -30.27
N ALA A 280 16.95 -32.48 -30.38
CA ALA A 280 16.78 -31.04 -30.37
C ALA A 280 16.48 -30.69 -28.92
N THR A 281 17.35 -29.91 -28.28
CA THR A 281 17.13 -29.37 -26.93
C THR A 281 15.83 -28.56 -26.95
N ARG A 282 14.68 -29.22 -26.75
CA ARG A 282 13.39 -28.55 -26.74
C ARG A 282 13.36 -27.72 -25.47
N VAL A 283 13.44 -26.40 -25.65
CA VAL A 283 13.21 -25.40 -24.61
C VAL A 283 11.72 -25.45 -24.29
N ALA A 284 11.30 -26.50 -23.58
CA ALA A 284 9.92 -26.75 -23.24
C ALA A 284 9.81 -27.08 -21.75
N ALA A 285 8.83 -26.47 -21.09
CA ALA A 285 8.49 -26.74 -19.71
C ALA A 285 7.25 -27.62 -19.65
N GLU A 286 7.22 -28.57 -18.71
CA GLU A 286 6.04 -29.39 -18.42
C GLU A 286 5.45 -28.97 -17.08
N LEU A 287 4.18 -28.61 -17.07
CA LEU A 287 3.44 -28.09 -15.92
C LEU A 287 2.25 -29.01 -15.62
N GLU A 288 1.97 -29.24 -14.35
CA GLU A 288 0.77 -29.96 -13.90
C GLU A 288 -0.13 -28.99 -13.13
N LEU A 289 -1.38 -28.87 -13.55
CA LEU A 289 -2.38 -28.04 -12.87
C LEU A 289 -3.06 -28.85 -11.75
N THR A 290 -3.70 -28.15 -10.80
CA THR A 290 -4.48 -28.80 -9.72
C THR A 290 -5.65 -29.64 -10.21
N ASP A 291 -6.08 -29.48 -11.46
CA ASP A 291 -7.10 -30.33 -12.12
C ASP A 291 -6.51 -31.64 -12.68
N GLY A 292 -5.21 -31.90 -12.50
CA GLY A 292 -4.49 -33.07 -13.00
C GLY A 292 -4.05 -32.96 -14.46
N ARG A 293 -4.39 -31.88 -15.16
CA ARG A 293 -3.98 -31.70 -16.56
C ARG A 293 -2.51 -31.32 -16.64
N ARG A 294 -1.78 -32.00 -17.54
CA ARG A 294 -0.40 -31.67 -17.87
C ARG A 294 -0.34 -30.82 -19.14
N VAL A 295 0.39 -29.72 -19.07
CA VAL A 295 0.52 -28.75 -20.16
C VAL A 295 1.99 -28.52 -20.47
N THR A 296 2.36 -28.65 -21.73
CA THR A 296 3.69 -28.29 -22.23
C THR A 296 3.68 -26.86 -22.75
N VAL A 297 4.63 -26.04 -22.29
CA VAL A 297 4.83 -24.65 -22.71
C VAL A 297 6.20 -24.50 -23.37
N THR A 298 6.26 -23.94 -24.57
CA THR A 298 7.50 -23.84 -25.36
C THR A 298 8.13 -22.44 -25.38
N ARG A 299 7.33 -21.37 -25.29
CA ARG A 299 7.85 -19.99 -25.26
C ARG A 299 7.16 -19.14 -24.21
N SER A 300 5.85 -18.94 -24.36
CA SER A 300 5.06 -18.21 -23.36
C SER A 300 3.64 -18.72 -23.32
N ALA A 301 3.05 -18.70 -22.12
CA ALA A 301 1.65 -19.01 -21.91
C ALA A 301 0.97 -17.99 -20.99
N LEU A 302 -0.29 -17.67 -21.26
CA LEU A 302 -1.16 -16.93 -20.34
C LEU A 302 -2.11 -17.89 -19.66
N VAL A 303 -2.19 -17.81 -18.33
CA VAL A 303 -3.07 -18.63 -17.51
C VAL A 303 -4.18 -17.77 -16.93
N GLY A 304 -5.42 -18.23 -17.00
CA GLY A 304 -6.56 -17.56 -16.37
C GLY A 304 -7.89 -18.22 -16.69
N ARG A 305 -9.00 -17.67 -16.18
CA ARG A 305 -10.34 -18.24 -16.44
C ARG A 305 -10.85 -18.03 -17.86
N ASN A 306 -10.40 -16.93 -18.49
CA ASN A 306 -10.73 -16.56 -19.86
C ASN A 306 -9.60 -15.69 -20.44
N PRO A 307 -8.41 -16.28 -20.66
CA PRO A 307 -7.25 -15.55 -21.13
C PRO A 307 -7.42 -15.22 -22.61
N ALA A 308 -6.98 -14.03 -23.00
CA ALA A 308 -6.96 -13.57 -24.39
C ALA A 308 -5.59 -12.95 -24.67
N ALA A 309 -5.06 -13.18 -25.87
CA ALA A 309 -3.80 -12.61 -26.34
C ALA A 309 -3.92 -12.22 -27.82
N GLU A 310 -3.21 -11.15 -28.19
CA GLU A 310 -3.00 -10.73 -29.58
C GLU A 310 -1.55 -11.09 -29.95
N GLY A 311 -1.28 -12.36 -30.24
CA GLY A 311 0.08 -12.84 -30.58
C GLY A 311 0.29 -14.34 -30.39
N ASP A 312 1.54 -14.79 -30.61
CA ASP A 312 1.96 -16.20 -30.48
C ASP A 312 2.23 -16.57 -29.00
N VAL A 313 1.15 -16.59 -28.20
CA VAL A 313 1.19 -16.94 -26.78
C VAL A 313 0.14 -18.01 -26.49
N GLN A 314 0.56 -19.10 -25.85
CA GLN A 314 -0.32 -20.22 -25.55
C GLN A 314 -1.34 -19.85 -24.47
N LEU A 315 -2.62 -20.18 -24.67
CA LEU A 315 -3.68 -19.85 -23.72
C LEU A 315 -4.03 -21.08 -22.87
N ILE A 316 -3.80 -20.99 -21.57
CA ILE A 316 -4.14 -22.02 -20.60
C ILE A 316 -5.37 -21.57 -19.82
N ARG A 317 -6.54 -22.08 -20.21
CA ARG A 317 -7.80 -21.80 -19.54
C ARG A 317 -7.94 -22.65 -18.28
N VAL A 318 -8.25 -22.03 -17.15
CA VAL A 318 -8.55 -22.68 -15.86
C VAL A 318 -10.05 -22.61 -15.60
N VAL A 319 -10.67 -23.75 -15.30
CA VAL A 319 -12.11 -23.82 -14.96
C VAL A 319 -12.25 -23.51 -13.48
N ASP A 320 -12.78 -22.32 -13.19
CA ASP A 320 -12.90 -21.80 -11.83
C ASP A 320 -14.32 -21.22 -11.62
N PRO A 321 -15.25 -22.02 -11.07
CA PRO A 321 -16.60 -21.58 -10.77
C PRO A 321 -16.66 -20.54 -9.63
N SER A 322 -15.70 -20.57 -8.69
CA SER A 322 -15.66 -19.64 -7.54
C SER A 322 -15.22 -18.22 -7.95
N ARG A 323 -14.75 -18.05 -9.19
CA ARG A 323 -14.23 -16.79 -9.75
C ARG A 323 -13.01 -16.25 -8.98
N SER A 324 -12.26 -17.14 -8.32
CA SER A 324 -10.98 -16.86 -7.66
C SER A 324 -9.83 -16.56 -8.64
N VAL A 325 -9.96 -16.89 -9.92
CA VAL A 325 -8.97 -16.68 -10.98
C VAL A 325 -9.41 -15.54 -11.90
N SER A 326 -8.53 -14.56 -12.11
CA SER A 326 -8.73 -13.47 -13.08
C SER A 326 -8.89 -13.97 -14.53
N LYS A 327 -9.44 -13.13 -15.42
CA LYS A 327 -9.55 -13.43 -16.86
C LYS A 327 -8.20 -13.87 -17.44
N THR A 328 -7.19 -13.03 -17.22
CA THR A 328 -5.76 -13.34 -17.35
C THR A 328 -5.17 -13.14 -15.96
N HIS A 329 -4.61 -14.19 -15.36
CA HIS A 329 -4.13 -14.18 -13.97
C HIS A 329 -2.60 -14.05 -13.93
N LEU A 330 -1.91 -14.89 -14.68
CA LEU A 330 -0.44 -14.92 -14.72
C LEU A 330 0.06 -15.28 -16.12
N GLN A 331 1.32 -14.93 -16.36
CA GLN A 331 2.07 -15.31 -17.55
C GLN A 331 3.20 -16.24 -17.15
N ILE A 332 3.44 -17.24 -17.98
CA ILE A 332 4.58 -18.16 -17.87
C ILE A 332 5.48 -17.89 -19.08
N GLY A 333 6.77 -17.78 -18.85
CA GLY A 333 7.78 -17.71 -19.88
C GLY A 333 8.76 -18.87 -19.77
N VAL A 334 9.14 -19.40 -20.91
CA VAL A 334 10.10 -20.49 -21.06
C VAL A 334 11.25 -19.98 -21.90
N GLU A 335 12.41 -19.90 -21.27
CA GLU A 335 13.65 -19.42 -21.86
C GLU A 335 14.72 -20.51 -21.77
N PRO A 336 15.82 -20.42 -22.54
CA PRO A 336 16.93 -21.35 -22.41
C PRO A 336 17.51 -21.43 -20.99
N GLY A 337 17.45 -20.33 -20.23
CA GLY A 337 17.90 -20.24 -18.84
C GLY A 337 16.88 -20.72 -17.79
N GLY A 338 15.73 -21.26 -18.21
CA GLY A 338 14.72 -21.83 -17.31
C GLY A 338 13.34 -21.19 -17.45
N VAL A 339 12.48 -21.49 -16.48
CA VAL A 339 11.06 -21.08 -16.48
C VAL A 339 10.85 -19.93 -15.51
N TRP A 340 10.02 -18.97 -15.87
CA TRP A 340 9.57 -17.91 -14.98
C TRP A 340 8.06 -17.74 -15.01
N VAL A 341 7.52 -17.17 -13.94
CA VAL A 341 6.13 -16.75 -13.84
C VAL A 341 6.05 -15.28 -13.48
N ALA A 342 5.06 -14.56 -14.00
CA ALA A 342 4.76 -13.19 -13.63
C ALA A 342 3.26 -13.01 -13.44
N ASP A 343 2.85 -12.35 -12.36
CA ASP A 343 1.45 -12.03 -12.11
C ASP A 343 0.97 -10.91 -13.04
N ARG A 344 -0.17 -11.07 -13.72
CA ARG A 344 -0.69 -10.09 -14.69
C ARG A 344 -1.70 -9.12 -14.07
N GLY A 345 -1.49 -8.74 -12.81
CA GLY A 345 -2.38 -7.86 -12.06
C GLY A 345 -3.63 -8.60 -11.57
N SER A 346 -3.44 -9.83 -11.09
CA SER A 346 -4.53 -10.65 -10.61
C SER A 346 -5.19 -10.06 -9.35
N THR A 347 -6.45 -10.43 -9.09
CA THR A 347 -7.18 -9.91 -7.92
C THR A 347 -6.80 -10.63 -6.62
N ASN A 348 -6.44 -11.91 -6.70
CA ASN A 348 -6.14 -12.75 -5.53
C ASN A 348 -4.64 -12.96 -5.31
N GLY A 349 -3.79 -12.49 -6.23
CA GLY A 349 -2.35 -12.64 -6.17
C GLY A 349 -1.86 -14.02 -6.60
N THR A 350 -0.57 -14.09 -6.87
CA THR A 350 0.16 -15.31 -7.22
C THR A 350 1.31 -15.53 -6.22
N VAL A 351 1.41 -16.74 -5.67
CA VAL A 351 2.46 -17.12 -4.72
C VAL A 351 3.21 -18.33 -5.25
N VAL A 352 4.54 -18.24 -5.29
CA VAL A 352 5.43 -19.32 -5.68
C VAL A 352 6.01 -19.95 -4.42
N THR A 353 5.79 -21.24 -4.23
CA THR A 353 6.47 -22.03 -3.20
C THR A 353 7.58 -22.84 -3.87
N LEU A 354 8.83 -22.53 -3.52
CA LEU A 354 10.00 -23.23 -3.99
C LEU A 354 10.12 -24.63 -3.35
N PRO A 355 10.91 -25.55 -3.93
CA PRO A 355 11.07 -26.91 -3.39
C PRO A 355 11.65 -26.98 -1.98
N ASP A 356 12.36 -25.93 -1.54
CA ASP A 356 12.90 -25.77 -0.19
C ASP A 356 11.86 -25.23 0.82
N GLY A 357 10.62 -25.01 0.37
CA GLY A 357 9.51 -24.47 1.17
C GLY A 357 9.47 -22.95 1.24
N ALA A 358 10.44 -22.24 0.66
CA ALA A 358 10.42 -20.78 0.64
C ALA A 358 9.26 -20.26 -0.23
N GLN A 359 8.51 -19.30 0.30
CA GLN A 359 7.38 -18.68 -0.41
C GLN A 359 7.77 -17.29 -0.91
N ILE A 360 7.54 -17.06 -2.20
CA ILE A 360 7.77 -15.81 -2.90
C ILE A 360 6.43 -15.31 -3.42
N VAL A 361 6.00 -14.15 -2.94
CA VAL A 361 4.87 -13.47 -3.56
C VAL A 361 5.31 -12.81 -4.85
N CYS A 362 4.61 -13.08 -5.94
CA CYS A 362 4.81 -12.37 -7.20
C CYS A 362 4.11 -11.01 -7.19
N GLY A 363 4.87 -9.92 -7.30
CA GLY A 363 4.32 -8.61 -7.64
C GLY A 363 3.79 -8.57 -9.08
N THR A 364 2.96 -7.57 -9.39
CA THR A 364 2.45 -7.37 -10.75
C THR A 364 3.61 -7.17 -11.73
N ASP A 365 3.61 -7.96 -12.80
CA ASP A 365 4.62 -8.02 -13.86
C ASP A 365 6.04 -8.36 -13.38
N GLN A 366 6.19 -8.78 -12.12
CA GLN A 366 7.45 -9.24 -11.58
C GLN A 366 7.72 -10.68 -12.01
N GLN A 367 8.82 -10.90 -12.71
CA GLN A 367 9.25 -12.24 -13.10
C GLN A 367 9.92 -12.97 -11.93
N VAL A 368 9.34 -14.09 -11.52
CA VAL A 368 9.89 -15.00 -10.51
C VAL A 368 10.31 -16.30 -11.18
N ARG A 369 11.57 -16.70 -11.01
CA ARG A 369 12.13 -17.93 -11.58
C ARG A 369 11.61 -19.16 -10.84
N LEU A 370 11.15 -20.14 -11.60
CA LEU A 370 10.66 -21.42 -11.09
C LEU A 370 11.77 -22.48 -11.16
N ARG A 371 11.89 -23.27 -10.09
CA ARG A 371 12.71 -24.49 -10.05
C ARG A 371 11.82 -25.71 -10.25
N VAL A 372 12.36 -26.80 -10.78
CA VAL A 372 11.62 -28.06 -10.89
C VAL A 372 11.15 -28.48 -9.49
N GLY A 373 9.87 -28.87 -9.39
CA GLY A 373 9.20 -29.17 -8.13
C GLY A 373 8.53 -27.96 -7.47
N ALA A 374 8.80 -26.72 -7.91
CA ALA A 374 8.12 -25.54 -7.39
C ALA A 374 6.62 -25.58 -7.69
N THR A 375 5.82 -25.06 -6.76
CA THR A 375 4.38 -24.91 -6.92
C THR A 375 4.02 -23.43 -6.99
N VAL A 376 3.04 -23.09 -7.81
CA VAL A 376 2.54 -21.74 -7.99
C VAL A 376 1.06 -21.76 -7.66
N ALA A 377 0.68 -21.10 -6.58
CA ALA A 377 -0.70 -20.92 -6.16
C ALA A 377 -1.25 -19.60 -6.72
N PHE A 378 -2.45 -19.64 -7.28
CA PHE A 378 -3.14 -18.49 -7.86
C PHE A 378 -4.66 -18.64 -7.69
N GLY A 379 -5.29 -17.71 -6.99
CA GLY A 379 -6.68 -17.92 -6.53
C GLY A 379 -6.80 -19.19 -5.66
N ASP A 380 -7.80 -20.03 -5.95
CA ASP A 380 -7.99 -21.34 -5.29
C ASP A 380 -7.30 -22.51 -6.05
N HIS A 381 -6.57 -22.19 -7.13
CA HIS A 381 -5.92 -23.15 -7.99
C HIS A 381 -4.40 -23.07 -7.88
N GLY A 382 -3.72 -24.03 -8.49
CA GLY A 382 -2.28 -23.97 -8.60
C GLY A 382 -1.76 -24.78 -9.77
N LEU A 383 -0.45 -24.65 -9.97
CA LEU A 383 0.31 -25.45 -10.90
C LEU A 383 1.65 -25.84 -10.30
N ARG A 384 2.23 -26.94 -10.77
CA ARG A 384 3.53 -27.45 -10.37
C ARG A 384 4.43 -27.59 -11.58
N LEU A 385 5.67 -27.15 -11.46
CA LEU A 385 6.67 -27.35 -12.50
C LEU A 385 7.25 -28.77 -12.41
N LEU A 386 6.93 -29.62 -13.39
CA LEU A 386 7.43 -31.00 -13.46
C LEU A 386 8.77 -31.11 -14.18
N ARG A 387 8.97 -30.32 -15.25
CA ARG A 387 10.22 -30.31 -16.03
C ARG A 387 10.52 -28.92 -16.55
N ALA A 388 11.78 -28.51 -16.46
CA ALA A 388 12.28 -27.27 -17.04
C ALA A 388 13.10 -27.54 -18.32
N PRO A 389 13.30 -26.52 -19.17
CA PRO A 389 14.27 -26.59 -20.26
C PRO A 389 15.65 -27.03 -19.74
N GLY A 390 16.26 -28.03 -20.39
CA GLY A 390 17.62 -28.46 -20.07
C GLY A 390 17.79 -29.36 -18.84
N THR A 391 16.75 -29.59 -18.02
CA THR A 391 16.80 -30.65 -16.99
C THR A 391 16.52 -32.00 -17.63
N ALA A 392 17.57 -32.80 -17.84
CA ALA A 392 17.42 -34.22 -18.16
C ALA A 392 16.66 -34.90 -17.01
N ALA A 393 15.64 -35.70 -17.34
CA ALA A 393 14.84 -36.41 -16.35
C ALA A 393 15.76 -37.35 -15.55
N ALA A 394 15.87 -37.14 -14.24
CA ALA A 394 16.44 -38.14 -13.35
C ALA A 394 15.44 -39.31 -13.32
N SER A 395 15.87 -40.40 -13.95
CA SER A 395 15.23 -41.71 -14.07
C SER A 395 15.07 -42.42 -12.73
#